data_AF-A0A7K2NUQ3-F1
#
_entry.id   AF-A0A7K2NUQ3-F1
#
_cell.length_a   1.000
_cell.length_b   1.000
_cell.length_c   1.000
_cell.angle_alpha   90.00
_cell.angle_beta   90.00
_cell.angle_gamma   90.00
#
_symmetry.space_group_name_H-M   'P 1'
#
loop_
_entity.id
_entity.type
_entity.pdbx_description
1 polymer ?
#
loop_
_entity_poly.entity_id
_entity_poly.type
_entity_poly.pdbx_seq_one_letter_code
_entity_poly.pdbx_strand_id
1 'polypeptide(L)'
;MSTAVDVKAFAAVDLGASSGRVMVGRVGADRLELTEAHRFRNRPVRTPDGLRWDVLALYAGVLDGLRAAGPVDSVGVDSWAVDHGLLDADGALLGNPVHYRDARTEGVAERVWASLPAAELYAATGLQYAPFNTLYQLVAARGTAQFAAARRLLLIPD
;
A
#
# COMPACT_ATOMS: atom_id res chain seq x y z
N MET A 1 13.48 -18.27 41.90
CA MET A 1 12.98 -18.65 40.56
C MET A 1 12.81 -17.36 39.77
N SER A 2 13.72 -17.10 38.83
CA SER A 2 13.59 -15.96 37.91
C SER A 2 12.51 -16.31 36.90
N THR A 3 11.41 -15.56 36.87
CA THR A 3 10.44 -15.65 35.79
C THR A 3 11.15 -15.17 34.52
N ALA A 4 11.45 -16.09 33.61
CA ALA A 4 11.95 -15.73 32.29
C ALA A 4 10.94 -14.75 31.69
N VAL A 5 11.37 -13.52 31.44
CA VAL A 5 10.55 -12.53 30.75
C VAL A 5 10.32 -13.07 29.35
N ASP A 6 9.06 -13.33 29.00
CA ASP A 6 8.68 -13.83 27.68
C ASP A 6 9.04 -12.77 26.63
N VAL A 7 10.01 -13.07 25.77
CA VAL A 7 10.42 -12.17 24.68
C VAL A 7 9.46 -12.40 23.53
N LYS A 8 8.67 -11.37 23.21
CA LYS A 8 7.76 -11.40 22.06
C LYS A 8 8.48 -11.00 20.79
N ALA A 9 8.17 -11.66 19.69
CA ALA A 9 8.72 -11.39 18.37
C ALA A 9 7.61 -10.93 17.42
N PHE A 10 7.83 -9.82 16.73
CA PHE A 10 6.86 -9.25 15.79
C PHE A 10 7.54 -9.01 14.45
N ALA A 11 6.86 -9.36 13.35
CA ALA A 11 7.32 -8.98 12.02
C ALA A 11 6.63 -7.67 11.58
N ALA A 12 7.42 -6.70 11.14
CA ALA A 12 6.94 -5.48 10.50
C ALA A 12 7.34 -5.50 9.02
N VAL A 13 6.35 -5.52 8.14
CA VAL A 13 6.51 -5.40 6.70
C VAL A 13 6.34 -3.93 6.34
N ASP A 14 7.41 -3.27 5.93
CA ASP A 14 7.37 -1.88 5.47
C ASP A 14 7.62 -1.84 3.95
N LEU A 15 6.60 -1.38 3.23
CA LEU A 15 6.62 -1.23 1.78
C LEU A 15 6.80 0.24 1.40
N GLY A 16 8.01 0.61 1.01
CA GLY A 16 8.32 1.91 0.42
C GLY A 16 8.18 1.92 -1.10
N ALA A 17 8.15 3.11 -1.69
CA ALA A 17 8.01 3.30 -3.14
C ALA A 17 9.19 2.76 -4.00
N SER A 18 10.33 2.45 -3.39
CA SER A 18 11.54 1.93 -4.07
C SER A 18 12.08 0.62 -3.48
N SER A 19 11.67 0.26 -2.27
CA SER A 19 12.08 -0.98 -1.59
C SER A 19 11.02 -1.43 -0.61
N GLY A 20 10.89 -2.74 -0.43
CA GLY A 20 10.21 -3.34 0.71
C GLY A 20 11.22 -3.96 1.68
N ARG A 21 10.85 -4.07 2.95
CA ARG A 21 11.64 -4.75 3.97
C ARG A 21 10.75 -5.47 4.98
N VAL A 22 11.28 -6.54 5.54
CA VAL A 22 10.70 -7.22 6.70
C VAL A 22 11.68 -7.09 7.85
N MET A 23 11.23 -6.42 8.92
CA MET A 23 11.95 -6.25 10.17
C MET A 23 11.38 -7.20 11.22
N VAL A 24 12.23 -7.79 12.04
CA VAL A 24 11.81 -8.51 13.25
C VAL A 24 12.12 -7.64 14.46
N GLY A 25 11.08 -7.30 15.22
CA GLY A 25 11.20 -6.67 16.53
C GLY A 25 11.08 -7.69 17.64
N ARG A 26 12.10 -7.82 18.49
CA ARG A 26 12.05 -8.62 19.71
C ARG A 26 11.90 -7.70 20.92
N VAL A 27 10.82 -7.88 21.67
CA VAL A 27 10.41 -6.99 22.77
C VAL A 27 10.38 -7.78 24.07
N GLY A 28 11.20 -7.35 25.03
CA GLY A 28 11.20 -7.79 26.42
C GLY A 28 10.82 -6.65 27.37
N ALA A 29 10.93 -6.86 28.67
CA ALA A 29 10.54 -5.87 29.69
C ALA A 29 11.33 -4.55 29.60
N ASP A 30 12.60 -4.62 29.23
CA ASP A 30 13.55 -3.51 29.18
C ASP A 30 14.41 -3.52 27.89
N ARG A 31 14.01 -4.33 26.90
CA ARG A 31 14.77 -4.54 25.67
C ARG A 31 13.89 -4.45 24.43
N LEU A 32 14.36 -3.69 23.45
CA LEU A 32 13.88 -3.70 22.07
C LEU A 32 15.06 -3.98 21.15
N GLU A 33 14.99 -5.08 20.41
CA GLU A 33 15.96 -5.43 19.37
C GLU A 33 15.26 -5.44 18.01
N LEU A 34 15.88 -4.81 17.01
CA LEU A 34 15.40 -4.77 15.64
C LEU A 34 16.42 -5.45 14.73
N THR A 35 15.97 -6.41 13.93
CA THR A 35 16.81 -7.08 12.93
C THR A 35 16.11 -7.03 11.58
N GLU A 36 16.84 -6.63 10.53
CA GLU A 36 16.35 -6.75 9.16
C GLU A 36 16.43 -8.23 8.74
N ALA A 37 15.28 -8.87 8.56
CA ALA A 37 15.22 -10.25 8.08
C ALA A 37 15.40 -10.32 6.56
N HIS A 38 14.82 -9.35 5.84
CA HIS A 38 14.88 -9.33 4.39
C HIS A 38 14.61 -7.94 3.82
N ARG A 39 15.21 -7.68 2.66
CA ARG A 39 15.01 -6.47 1.86
C ARG A 39 14.95 -6.82 0.39
N PHE A 40 13.97 -6.23 -0.29
CA PHE A 40 13.72 -6.44 -1.72
C PHE A 40 13.43 -5.11 -2.42
N ARG A 41 13.62 -5.09 -3.74
CA ARG A 41 13.32 -3.91 -4.55
C ARG A 41 11.83 -3.81 -4.82
N ASN A 42 11.29 -2.60 -4.70
CA ASN A 42 9.99 -2.24 -5.26
C ASN A 42 10.24 -1.46 -6.57
N ARG A 43 9.84 -2.03 -7.71
CA ARG A 43 10.06 -1.42 -9.03
C ARG A 43 8.72 -1.20 -9.73
N PRO A 44 8.39 0.04 -10.09
CA PRO A 44 7.27 0.30 -10.98
C PRO A 44 7.48 -0.37 -12.34
N VAL A 45 6.41 -0.87 -12.93
CA VAL A 45 6.42 -1.53 -14.24
C VAL A 45 5.65 -0.67 -15.23
N ARG A 46 6.31 -0.25 -16.31
CA ARG A 46 5.63 0.42 -17.42
C ARG A 46 4.96 -0.63 -18.30
N THR A 47 3.65 -0.52 -18.43
CA THR A 47 2.81 -1.34 -19.31
C THR A 47 2.17 -0.43 -20.38
N PRO A 48 1.58 -0.99 -21.46
CA PRO A 48 0.92 -0.18 -22.49
C PRO A 48 -0.22 0.70 -21.96
N ASP A 49 -0.84 0.30 -20.85
CA ASP A 49 -1.96 0.95 -20.19
C ASP A 49 -1.55 1.83 -18.99
N GLY A 50 -0.25 2.04 -18.73
CA GLY A 50 0.23 2.99 -17.73
C GLY A 50 1.42 2.51 -16.90
N LEU A 51 1.67 3.17 -15.78
CA LEU A 51 2.65 2.77 -14.78
C LEU A 51 1.95 1.97 -13.68
N ARG A 52 2.43 0.77 -13.40
CA ARG A 52 1.82 -0.18 -12.46
C ARG A 52 2.78 -0.55 -11.34
N TRP A 53 2.24 -0.93 -10.19
CA TRP A 53 2.99 -1.65 -9.17
C TRP A 53 3.08 -3.12 -9.52
N ASP A 54 4.25 -3.73 -9.33
CA ASP A 54 4.42 -5.18 -9.41
C ASP A 54 4.00 -5.82 -8.08
N VAL A 55 2.69 -5.89 -7.84
CA VAL A 55 2.13 -6.35 -6.56
C VAL A 55 2.46 -7.82 -6.27
N LEU A 56 2.63 -8.64 -7.31
CA LEU A 56 3.01 -10.04 -7.15
C LEU A 56 4.48 -10.18 -6.73
N ALA A 57 5.38 -9.38 -7.30
CA ALA A 57 6.77 -9.34 -6.82
C ALA A 57 6.88 -8.80 -5.40
N LEU A 58 6.07 -7.80 -5.03
CA LEU A 58 5.99 -7.31 -3.66
C LEU A 58 5.49 -8.41 -2.71
N TYR A 59 4.40 -9.07 -3.05
CA TYR A 59 3.85 -10.19 -2.28
C TYR A 59 4.87 -11.31 -2.08
N ALA A 60 5.59 -11.69 -3.14
CA ALA A 60 6.66 -12.69 -3.05
C ALA A 60 7.79 -12.25 -2.10
N GLY A 61 8.25 -10.99 -2.20
CA GLY A 61 9.27 -10.44 -1.30
C GLY A 61 8.83 -10.39 0.15
N VAL A 62 7.56 -10.09 0.42
CA VAL A 62 6.97 -10.17 1.76
C VAL A 62 7.00 -11.61 2.29
N LEU A 63 6.54 -12.58 1.49
CA LEU A 63 6.56 -13.99 1.90
C LEU A 63 7.97 -14.51 2.17
N ASP A 64 8.95 -14.14 1.35
CA ASP A 64 10.35 -14.50 1.56
C ASP A 64 10.91 -13.89 2.84
N GLY A 65 10.57 -12.63 3.12
CA GLY A 65 10.96 -11.96 4.36
C GLY A 65 10.30 -12.55 5.60
N LEU A 66 9.03 -12.93 5.54
CA LEU A 66 8.34 -13.60 6.64
C LEU A 66 8.91 -15.02 6.90
N ARG A 67 9.32 -15.74 5.86
CA ARG A 67 10.04 -17.01 6.02
C ARG A 67 11.40 -16.80 6.69
N ALA A 68 12.15 -15.77 6.28
CA ALA A 68 13.45 -15.43 6.87
C ALA A 68 13.34 -14.93 8.32
N ALA A 69 12.23 -14.26 8.67
CA ALA A 69 11.95 -13.80 10.03
C ALA A 69 11.79 -14.96 11.04
N GLY A 70 11.36 -16.13 10.57
CA GLY A 70 11.02 -17.27 11.42
C GLY A 70 9.72 -17.05 12.22
N PRO A 71 9.45 -17.86 13.25
CA PRO A 71 8.25 -17.74 14.07
C PRO A 71 8.15 -16.38 14.77
N VAL A 72 6.99 -15.75 14.66
CA VAL A 72 6.64 -14.47 15.29
C VAL A 72 5.24 -14.57 15.92
N ASP A 73 4.98 -13.76 16.94
CA ASP A 73 3.69 -13.66 17.62
C ASP A 73 2.65 -12.91 16.78
N SER A 74 3.07 -11.92 15.97
CA SER A 74 2.19 -11.27 15.00
C SER A 74 2.96 -10.62 13.83
N VAL A 75 2.20 -10.22 12.81
CA VAL A 75 2.68 -9.48 11.63
C VAL A 75 1.89 -8.19 11.49
N GLY A 76 2.57 -7.09 11.21
CA GLY A 76 1.98 -5.82 10.76
C GLY A 76 2.50 -5.43 9.39
N VAL A 77 1.65 -4.81 8.57
CA VAL A 77 2.02 -4.33 7.23
C VAL A 77 1.76 -2.84 7.16
N ASP A 78 2.76 -2.09 6.72
CA ASP A 78 2.68 -0.69 6.35
C ASP A 78 3.15 -0.49 4.91
N SER A 79 2.62 0.52 4.25
CA SER A 79 3.01 0.87 2.89
C SER A 79 2.97 2.38 2.65
N TRP A 80 3.44 2.80 1.48
CA TRP A 80 3.07 4.12 0.95
C TRP A 80 1.54 4.25 0.82
N ALA A 81 1.05 5.48 0.87
CA ALA A 81 -0.37 5.81 0.85
C ALA A 81 -0.95 5.90 -0.57
N VAL A 82 -2.22 6.31 -0.66
CA VAL A 82 -3.02 6.67 -1.85
C VAL A 82 -3.39 5.56 -2.83
N ASP A 83 -2.44 4.69 -3.16
CA ASP A 83 -2.65 3.66 -4.18
C ASP A 83 -3.50 2.51 -3.63
N HIS A 84 -4.16 1.80 -4.54
CA HIS A 84 -5.17 0.82 -4.17
C HIS A 84 -5.32 -0.27 -5.22
N GLY A 85 -5.73 -1.45 -4.76
CA GLY A 85 -6.23 -2.54 -5.59
C GLY A 85 -7.75 -2.46 -5.74
N LEU A 86 -8.24 -2.88 -6.90
CA LEU A 86 -9.67 -3.09 -7.15
C LEU A 86 -9.94 -4.58 -7.24
N LEU A 87 -10.86 -5.08 -6.43
CA LEU A 87 -11.24 -6.50 -6.39
C LEU A 87 -12.63 -6.70 -6.99
N ASP A 88 -12.82 -7.85 -7.65
CA ASP A 88 -14.13 -8.28 -8.15
C ASP A 88 -15.03 -8.86 -7.04
N ALA A 89 -16.16 -9.44 -7.46
CA ALA A 89 -17.12 -10.06 -6.56
C ALA A 89 -16.58 -11.29 -5.81
N ASP A 90 -15.64 -12.01 -6.41
CA ASP A 90 -14.99 -13.18 -5.82
C ASP A 90 -13.80 -12.79 -4.93
N GLY A 91 -13.41 -11.51 -4.95
CA GLY A 91 -12.26 -10.99 -4.22
C GLY A 91 -10.94 -11.14 -4.98
N ALA A 92 -10.97 -11.47 -6.27
CA ALA A 92 -9.79 -11.51 -7.10
C ALA A 92 -9.40 -10.09 -7.54
N LEU A 93 -8.08 -9.84 -7.63
CA LEU A 93 -7.54 -8.58 -8.08
C LEU A 93 -7.81 -8.39 -9.57
N LEU A 94 -8.52 -7.31 -9.93
CA LEU A 94 -8.90 -7.00 -11.32
C LEU A 94 -7.75 -6.49 -12.20
N GLY A 95 -6.53 -6.43 -11.67
CA GLY A 95 -5.32 -6.01 -12.35
C GLY A 95 -4.33 -5.35 -11.39
N ASN A 96 -3.06 -5.24 -11.81
CA ASN A 96 -2.03 -4.61 -10.99
C ASN A 96 -2.43 -3.16 -10.63
N PRO A 97 -2.26 -2.73 -9.35
CA PRO A 97 -2.53 -1.36 -8.93
C PRO A 97 -1.80 -0.35 -9.80
N VAL A 98 -2.48 0.76 -10.14
CA VAL A 98 -1.81 1.87 -10.83
C VAL A 98 -0.88 2.57 -9.84
N HIS A 99 0.27 2.98 -10.34
CA HIS A 99 1.26 3.74 -9.58
C HIS A 99 0.82 5.21 -9.46
N TYR A 100 0.93 5.84 -8.28
CA TYR A 100 0.52 7.26 -8.09
C TYR A 100 1.22 8.26 -9.03
N ARG A 101 2.39 7.92 -9.57
CA ARG A 101 3.13 8.68 -10.60
C ARG A 101 2.66 8.43 -12.05
N ASP A 102 1.61 7.65 -12.25
CA ASP A 102 1.01 7.52 -13.56
C ASP A 102 0.33 8.84 -13.99
N ALA A 103 0.40 9.15 -15.28
CA ALA A 103 -0.12 10.40 -15.83
C ALA A 103 -1.66 10.47 -15.86
N ARG A 104 -2.37 9.38 -15.54
CA ARG A 104 -3.85 9.34 -15.62
C ARG A 104 -4.59 10.41 -14.80
N THR A 105 -3.95 10.99 -13.79
CA THR A 105 -4.55 12.04 -12.96
C THR A 105 -4.24 13.46 -13.42
N GLU A 106 -3.50 13.64 -14.52
CA GLU A 106 -3.25 14.94 -15.13
C GLU A 106 -4.58 15.60 -15.54
N GLY A 107 -4.79 16.86 -15.13
CA GLY A 107 -6.00 17.62 -15.42
C GLY A 107 -7.26 17.18 -14.66
N VAL A 108 -7.17 16.18 -13.77
CA VAL A 108 -8.35 15.63 -13.09
C VAL A 108 -8.82 16.52 -11.94
N ALA A 109 -7.89 17.20 -11.27
CA ALA A 109 -8.21 18.07 -10.14
C ALA A 109 -9.10 19.24 -10.57
N GLU A 110 -8.81 19.86 -11.71
CA GLU A 110 -9.56 20.96 -12.30
C GLU A 110 -11.00 20.55 -12.61
N ARG A 111 -11.20 19.32 -13.12
CA ARG A 111 -12.55 18.77 -13.36
C ARG A 111 -13.33 18.57 -12.06
N VAL A 112 -12.66 18.10 -11.01
CA VAL A 112 -13.30 17.94 -9.68
C VAL A 112 -13.66 19.31 -9.12
N TRP A 113 -12.72 20.26 -9.14
CA TRP A 113 -12.90 21.60 -8.56
C TRP A 113 -13.94 22.45 -9.26
N ALA A 114 -14.25 22.18 -10.53
CA ALA A 114 -15.37 22.80 -11.24
C ALA A 114 -16.73 22.49 -10.58
N SER A 115 -16.84 21.39 -9.83
CA SER A 115 -18.06 20.97 -9.13
C SER A 115 -17.96 21.02 -7.61
N LEU A 116 -16.76 20.84 -7.05
CA LEU A 116 -16.49 20.86 -5.61
C LEU A 116 -15.21 21.66 -5.36
N PRO A 117 -15.31 22.97 -5.04
CA PRO A 117 -14.15 23.85 -4.86
C PRO A 117 -13.13 23.29 -3.87
N ALA A 118 -11.84 23.56 -4.11
CA ALA A 118 -10.74 23.02 -3.31
C ALA A 118 -10.85 23.33 -1.80
N ALA A 119 -11.34 24.52 -1.44
CA ALA A 119 -11.54 24.90 -0.04
C ALA A 119 -12.63 24.06 0.65
N GLU A 120 -13.72 23.73 -0.06
CA GLU A 120 -14.77 22.87 0.45
C GLU A 120 -14.29 21.42 0.58
N LEU A 121 -13.53 20.94 -0.41
CA LEU A 121 -12.91 19.63 -0.35
C LEU A 121 -11.94 19.50 0.84
N TYR A 122 -11.13 20.53 1.11
CA TYR A 122 -10.27 20.58 2.28
C TYR A 122 -11.08 20.62 3.58
N ALA A 123 -12.12 21.45 3.67
CA ALA A 123 -12.97 21.53 4.85
C ALA A 123 -13.66 20.19 5.16
N ALA A 124 -14.02 19.42 4.14
CA ALA A 124 -14.66 18.11 4.30
C ALA A 124 -13.69 16.98 4.68
N THR A 125 -12.43 17.05 4.27
CA THR A 125 -11.49 15.91 4.37
C THR A 125 -10.30 16.16 5.29
N GLY A 126 -9.93 17.41 5.54
CA GLY A 126 -8.69 17.81 6.22
C GLY A 126 -7.41 17.45 5.46
N LEU A 127 -7.51 16.98 4.20
CA LEU A 127 -6.38 16.50 3.42
C LEU A 127 -5.82 17.59 2.51
N GLN A 128 -4.49 17.74 2.53
CA GLN A 128 -3.79 18.57 1.56
C GLN A 128 -4.07 18.10 0.12
N TYR A 129 -4.10 19.05 -0.81
CA TYR A 129 -4.13 18.73 -2.22
C TYR A 129 -2.81 18.07 -2.64
N ALA A 130 -2.91 16.84 -3.16
CA ALA A 130 -1.89 16.25 -4.02
C ALA A 130 -2.57 15.71 -5.28
N PRO A 131 -2.00 15.92 -6.48
CA PRO A 131 -2.64 15.61 -7.76
C PRO A 131 -2.92 14.11 -7.96
N PHE A 132 -2.29 13.26 -7.14
CA PHE A 132 -2.40 11.81 -7.17
C PHE A 132 -3.20 11.22 -6.00
N ASN A 133 -3.84 12.04 -5.17
CA ASN A 133 -4.71 11.55 -4.08
C ASN A 133 -5.75 10.56 -4.62
N THR A 134 -6.15 9.58 -3.80
CA THR A 134 -7.08 8.50 -4.17
C THR A 134 -8.35 9.02 -4.83
N LEU A 135 -8.89 10.16 -4.38
CA LEU A 135 -10.03 10.83 -5.02
C LEU A 135 -9.82 11.04 -6.53
N TYR A 136 -8.71 11.65 -6.93
CA TYR A 136 -8.42 11.95 -8.33
C TYR A 136 -8.14 10.68 -9.13
N GLN A 137 -7.51 9.69 -8.51
CA GLN A 137 -7.32 8.37 -9.10
C GLN A 137 -8.66 7.67 -9.40
N LEU A 138 -9.62 7.74 -8.48
CA LEU A 138 -10.96 7.17 -8.67
C LEU A 138 -11.74 7.92 -9.75
N VAL A 139 -11.67 9.25 -9.79
CA VAL A 139 -12.28 10.04 -10.84
C VAL A 139 -11.66 9.72 -12.21
N ALA A 140 -10.34 9.52 -12.28
CA ALA A 140 -9.66 9.08 -13.50
C ALA A 140 -10.09 7.67 -13.94
N ALA A 141 -10.42 6.78 -13.00
CA ALA A 141 -10.87 5.41 -13.29
C ALA A 141 -12.36 5.30 -13.65
N ARG A 142 -13.19 6.32 -13.33
CA ARG A 142 -14.63 6.30 -13.63
C ARG A 142 -14.87 6.06 -15.12
N GLY A 143 -15.81 5.17 -15.42
CA GLY A 143 -16.18 4.80 -16.80
C GLY A 143 -15.30 3.72 -17.42
N THR A 144 -14.21 3.29 -16.78
CA THR A 144 -13.44 2.12 -17.23
C THR A 144 -14.17 0.82 -16.91
N ALA A 145 -13.96 -0.22 -17.73
CA ALA A 145 -14.52 -1.54 -17.48
C ALA A 145 -14.03 -2.15 -16.15
N GLN A 146 -12.76 -1.93 -15.80
CA GLN A 146 -12.19 -2.38 -14.53
C GLN A 146 -12.92 -1.73 -13.34
N PHE A 147 -13.15 -0.41 -13.39
CA PHE A 147 -13.87 0.29 -12.34
C PHE A 147 -15.34 -0.15 -12.24
N ALA A 148 -15.99 -0.44 -13.38
CA ALA A 148 -17.35 -0.95 -13.40
C ALA A 148 -17.47 -2.38 -12.81
N ALA A 149 -16.43 -3.21 -12.95
CA ALA A 149 -16.39 -4.56 -12.41
C ALA A 149 -16.03 -4.63 -10.91
N ALA A 150 -15.41 -3.56 -10.36
CA ALA A 150 -14.93 -3.53 -8.99
C ALA A 150 -16.07 -3.60 -7.96
N ARG A 151 -15.90 -4.44 -6.93
CA ARG A 151 -16.78 -4.57 -5.76
C ARG A 151 -16.14 -4.09 -4.48
N ARG A 152 -14.81 -4.19 -4.39
CA ARG A 152 -14.05 -3.71 -3.24
C ARG A 152 -12.83 -2.94 -3.70
N LEU A 153 -12.47 -1.95 -2.91
CA LEU A 153 -11.22 -1.22 -3.00
C LEU A 153 -10.46 -1.47 -1.70
N LEU A 154 -9.20 -1.86 -1.82
CA LEU A 154 -8.27 -2.01 -0.70
C LEU A 154 -7.09 -1.07 -0.90
N LEU A 155 -6.68 -0.35 0.13
CA LEU A 155 -5.39 0.32 0.09
C LEU A 155 -4.28 -0.74 0.09
N ILE A 156 -3.07 -0.36 -0.32
CA ILE A 156 -1.96 -1.32 -0.44
C ILE A 156 -1.69 -2.19 0.83
N PRO A 157 -1.84 -1.70 2.08
CA PRO A 157 -1.56 -2.53 3.26
C PRO A 157 -2.72 -3.42 3.72
N ASP A 158 -3.94 -3.23 3.17
CA ASP A 158 -5.16 -3.96 3.56
C ASP A 158 -5.27 -5.33 2.83
#